data_AF-A0A9E3ZWX3-F1
#
_entry.id   AF-A0A9E3ZWX3-F1
#
_cell.length_a   1.000
_cell.length_b   1.000
_cell.length_c   1.000
_cell.angle_alpha   90.00
_cell.angle_beta   90.00
_cell.angle_gamma   90.00
#
_symmetry.space_group_name_H-M   'P 1'
#
loop_
_entity.id
_entity.type
_entity.pdbx_description
1 polymer ?
#
loop_
_entity_poly.entity_id
_entity_poly.type
_entity_poly.pdbx_seq_one_letter_code
_entity_poly.pdbx_strand_id
1 'polypeptide(L)'
;VGVPANLLEVEDCQGMIAVSGESKEISNEDVRNVASAALVRSVPPERQIISIQPQEFTVDGFEGIKDPRGMIGVRLEMFGHVFTGPKTILHNIRKCVEKAGLVVAEMVIAPLALTETILSDGEKDFGTIVIDVGGGQTTTAVMHDKQLKFTHVNQEGGEFVTKDISTVLNTSFNNAEALKINYGDAYPARTSASEEFPVDVIGKSEPVKIDERYLSEIIEARMEQIFNKSKEVLEEIDALELPGGVVLTGGAASIPGIVDLAQEIFGVTVKLYVPNHMGLRNPVFTNVISIVDYSANLNEVYQLAKGAVTGEVMPTEQSVVYQQETNYETTYDGPQESPLAQDEETSDEGFVNKVKGFFSNIFE
;
A
#
# COMPACT_ATOMS: atom_id res chain seq x y z
N VAL A 1 4.88 -7.69 -6.15
CA VAL A 1 3.40 -7.87 -6.10
C VAL A 1 2.98 -7.98 -4.65
N GLY A 2 2.01 -7.19 -4.21
CA GLY A 2 1.46 -7.27 -2.86
C GLY A 2 0.58 -8.50 -2.66
N VAL A 3 0.68 -9.12 -1.49
CA VAL A 3 -0.16 -10.23 -1.04
C VAL A 3 -0.92 -9.77 0.21
N PRO A 4 -2.24 -9.95 0.28
CA PRO A 4 -3.02 -9.57 1.46
C PRO A 4 -2.71 -10.49 2.65
N ALA A 5 -3.04 -10.07 3.88
CA ALA A 5 -2.80 -10.86 5.09
C ALA A 5 -3.83 -11.98 5.35
N ASN A 6 -4.64 -12.35 4.36
CA ASN A 6 -5.68 -13.36 4.54
C ASN A 6 -5.06 -14.70 4.92
N LEU A 7 -5.34 -15.17 6.13
CA LEU A 7 -4.78 -16.40 6.69
C LEU A 7 -3.24 -16.39 6.73
N LEU A 8 -2.63 -15.21 6.81
CA LEU A 8 -1.20 -15.06 7.07
C LEU A 8 -0.91 -15.58 8.47
N GLU A 9 0.12 -16.42 8.59
CA GLU A 9 0.62 -16.87 9.89
C GLU A 9 2.05 -16.38 10.05
N VAL A 10 2.35 -15.90 11.26
CA VAL A 10 3.67 -15.45 11.68
C VAL A 10 4.15 -16.45 12.73
N GLU A 11 5.31 -17.03 12.51
CA GLU A 11 5.91 -17.98 13.44
C GLU A 11 7.37 -17.63 13.69
N ASP A 12 7.83 -17.86 14.92
CA ASP A 12 9.24 -17.74 15.25
C ASP A 12 10.07 -18.76 14.48
N CYS A 13 11.29 -18.36 14.11
CA CYS A 13 12.26 -19.19 13.45
C CYS A 13 13.65 -19.02 14.01
N GLN A 14 14.35 -20.14 14.13
CA GLN A 14 15.74 -20.17 14.53
C GLN A 14 16.52 -21.08 13.60
N GLY A 15 17.67 -20.60 13.15
CA GLY A 15 18.63 -21.36 12.35
C GLY A 15 20.01 -21.27 13.01
N MET A 16 20.82 -22.31 12.82
CA MET A 16 22.20 -22.35 13.31
C MET A 16 23.09 -23.04 12.29
N ILE A 17 24.25 -22.46 12.03
CA ILE A 17 25.29 -23.05 11.18
C ILE A 17 26.67 -22.88 11.82
N ALA A 18 27.61 -23.72 11.38
CA ALA A 18 29.03 -23.46 11.60
C ALA A 18 29.57 -22.56 10.47
N VAL A 19 30.31 -21.52 10.82
CA VAL A 19 30.93 -20.61 9.85
C VAL A 19 32.06 -21.34 9.14
N SER A 20 31.96 -21.35 7.81
CA SER A 20 32.88 -22.05 6.92
C SER A 20 34.10 -21.20 6.58
N GLY A 21 35.18 -21.80 6.09
CA GLY A 21 36.40 -21.08 5.70
C GLY A 21 37.48 -20.96 6.80
N GLU A 22 38.68 -20.61 6.36
CA GLU A 22 39.88 -20.50 7.21
C GLU A 22 39.88 -19.22 8.06
N SER A 23 39.36 -18.10 7.53
CA SER A 23 39.31 -16.81 8.22
C SER A 23 38.29 -16.76 9.34
N LYS A 24 37.29 -17.66 9.31
CA LYS A 24 36.12 -17.63 10.21
C LYS A 24 35.34 -16.31 10.17
N GLU A 25 35.52 -15.53 9.10
CA GLU A 25 34.77 -14.31 8.86
C GLU A 25 33.40 -14.66 8.25
N ILE A 26 32.34 -14.12 8.83
CA ILE A 26 30.96 -14.35 8.40
C ILE A 26 30.72 -13.65 7.07
N SER A 27 30.40 -14.44 6.06
CA SER A 27 30.13 -13.99 4.70
C SER A 27 28.64 -13.83 4.41
N ASN A 28 28.32 -13.23 3.25
CA ASN A 28 26.96 -13.20 2.71
C ASN A 28 26.36 -14.61 2.55
N GLU A 29 27.19 -15.61 2.23
CA GLU A 29 26.74 -16.99 2.06
C GLU A 29 26.37 -17.62 3.41
N ASP A 30 27.12 -17.34 4.47
CA ASP A 30 26.78 -17.79 5.82
C ASP A 30 25.42 -17.23 6.28
N VAL A 31 25.12 -15.95 5.98
CA VAL A 31 23.80 -15.35 6.27
C VAL A 31 22.67 -16.06 5.51
N ARG A 32 22.87 -16.40 4.23
CA ARG A 32 21.88 -17.17 3.45
C ARG A 32 21.70 -18.58 4.01
N ASN A 33 22.80 -19.21 4.42
CA ASN A 33 22.80 -20.58 4.93
C ASN A 33 22.10 -20.67 6.28
N VAL A 34 22.34 -19.71 7.20
CA VAL A 34 21.64 -19.68 8.49
C VAL A 34 20.15 -19.38 8.32
N ALA A 35 19.80 -18.50 7.38
CA ALA A 35 18.40 -18.25 7.03
C ALA A 35 17.73 -19.51 6.44
N SER A 36 18.41 -20.22 5.54
CA SER A 36 17.92 -21.49 4.98
C SER A 36 17.74 -22.56 6.07
N ALA A 37 18.67 -22.63 7.03
CA ALA A 37 18.56 -23.52 8.17
C ALA A 37 17.31 -23.22 9.03
N ALA A 38 16.97 -21.93 9.21
CA ALA A 38 15.77 -21.52 9.95
C ALA A 38 14.44 -21.87 9.25
N LEU A 39 14.48 -22.04 7.92
CA LEU A 39 13.34 -22.46 7.10
C LEU A 39 13.13 -23.97 7.08
N VAL A 40 14.08 -24.79 7.59
CA VAL A 40 13.95 -26.25 7.67
C VAL A 40 12.99 -26.61 8.81
N ARG A 41 11.69 -26.42 8.55
CA ARG A 41 10.58 -26.71 9.45
C ARG A 41 9.47 -27.46 8.73
N SER A 42 8.57 -28.06 9.51
CA SER A 42 7.33 -28.61 8.96
C SER A 42 6.36 -27.46 8.67
N VAL A 43 6.34 -26.99 7.43
CA VAL A 43 5.26 -26.12 6.94
C VAL A 43 4.12 -27.03 6.46
N PRO A 44 2.86 -26.79 6.87
CA PRO A 44 1.72 -27.56 6.39
C PRO A 44 1.68 -27.64 4.85
N PRO A 45 1.34 -28.79 4.24
CA PRO A 45 1.42 -28.99 2.79
C PRO A 45 0.65 -27.97 1.95
N GLU A 46 -0.41 -27.39 2.50
CA GLU A 46 -1.29 -26.38 1.90
C GLU A 46 -0.75 -24.95 2.02
N ARG A 47 0.30 -24.72 2.81
CA ARG A 47 0.90 -23.41 3.06
C ARG A 47 2.29 -23.28 2.43
N GLN A 48 2.66 -22.06 2.06
CA GLN A 48 3.97 -21.73 1.50
C GLN A 48 4.58 -20.55 2.26
N ILE A 49 5.89 -20.59 2.47
CA ILE A 49 6.66 -19.48 3.01
C ILE A 49 6.66 -18.35 1.99
N ILE A 50 6.28 -17.15 2.44
CA ILE A 50 6.23 -15.93 1.64
C ILE A 50 7.49 -15.10 1.88
N SER A 51 7.90 -14.97 3.14
CA SER A 51 9.06 -14.16 3.54
C SER A 51 9.63 -14.66 4.86
N ILE A 52 10.89 -14.33 5.10
CA ILE A 52 11.57 -14.46 6.39
C ILE A 52 12.08 -13.08 6.80
N GLN A 53 12.00 -12.77 8.09
CA GLN A 53 12.44 -11.50 8.66
C GLN A 53 13.41 -11.79 9.82
N PRO A 54 14.73 -11.65 9.60
CA PRO A 54 15.71 -11.74 10.68
C PRO A 54 15.47 -10.65 11.73
N GLN A 55 15.43 -11.02 13.00
CA GLN A 55 15.29 -10.09 14.12
C GLN A 55 16.62 -9.83 14.78
N GLU A 56 17.40 -10.88 14.99
CA GLU A 56 18.72 -10.83 15.57
C GLU A 56 19.58 -12.02 15.13
N PHE A 57 20.87 -11.82 15.24
CA PHE A 57 21.89 -12.82 15.05
C PHE A 57 22.68 -12.99 16.35
N THR A 58 23.19 -14.21 16.52
CA THR A 58 24.08 -14.55 17.63
C THR A 58 25.36 -15.15 17.04
N VAL A 59 26.50 -14.56 17.40
CA VAL A 59 27.83 -15.01 16.95
C VAL A 59 28.59 -15.52 18.16
N ASP A 60 28.92 -16.81 18.20
CA ASP A 60 29.62 -17.46 19.31
C ASP A 60 29.02 -17.16 20.71
N GLY A 61 27.70 -17.01 20.79
CA GLY A 61 26.96 -16.71 22.03
C GLY A 61 26.80 -15.21 22.34
N PHE A 62 27.32 -14.31 21.51
CA PHE A 62 27.05 -12.88 21.60
C PHE A 62 25.75 -12.55 20.83
N GLU A 63 24.68 -12.23 21.57
CA GLU A 63 23.34 -11.94 21.05
C GLU A 63 23.15 -10.47 20.64
N GLY A 64 22.02 -10.15 20.01
CA GLY A 64 21.61 -8.78 19.68
C GLY A 64 22.28 -8.17 18.43
N ILE A 65 22.96 -8.99 17.62
CA ILE A 65 23.64 -8.53 16.40
C ILE A 65 22.61 -8.32 15.29
N LYS A 66 22.60 -7.15 14.65
CA LYS A 66 21.67 -6.85 13.53
C LYS A 66 22.25 -7.26 12.16
N ASP A 67 23.54 -7.06 11.98
CA ASP A 67 24.28 -7.49 10.79
C ASP A 67 25.56 -8.22 11.22
N PRO A 68 25.65 -9.55 11.06
CA PRO A 68 26.80 -10.32 11.51
C PRO A 68 27.95 -10.34 10.49
N ARG A 69 27.78 -9.74 9.31
CA ARG A 69 28.76 -9.83 8.22
C ARG A 69 30.05 -9.12 8.58
N GLY A 70 31.18 -9.74 8.22
CA GLY A 70 32.52 -9.26 8.58
C GLY A 70 32.93 -9.52 10.04
N MET A 71 32.03 -10.04 10.88
CA MET A 71 32.41 -10.52 12.20
C MET A 71 33.12 -11.87 12.09
N ILE A 72 34.05 -12.12 13.00
CA ILE A 72 34.74 -13.41 13.10
C ILE A 72 34.01 -14.28 14.12
N GLY A 73 33.64 -15.49 13.73
CA GLY A 73 33.03 -16.45 14.63
C GLY A 73 33.02 -17.88 14.09
N VAL A 74 32.83 -18.85 14.98
CA VAL A 74 32.75 -20.27 14.61
C VAL A 74 31.30 -20.70 14.43
N ARG A 75 30.36 -20.11 15.19
CA ARG A 75 28.94 -20.44 15.20
C ARG A 75 28.12 -19.18 14.92
N LEU A 76 27.24 -19.28 13.94
CA LEU A 76 26.27 -18.24 13.61
C LEU A 76 24.86 -18.79 13.80
N GLU A 77 24.07 -18.07 14.59
CA GLU A 77 22.66 -18.33 14.79
C GLU A 77 21.85 -17.12 14.32
N MET A 78 20.63 -17.38 13.87
CA MET A 78 19.66 -16.35 13.50
C MET A 78 18.36 -16.66 14.20
N PHE A 79 17.77 -15.66 14.85
CA PHE A 79 16.39 -15.67 15.31
C PHE A 79 15.58 -14.67 14.48
N GLY A 80 14.36 -15.05 14.11
CA GLY A 80 13.50 -14.18 13.33
C GLY A 80 12.09 -14.72 13.19
N HIS A 81 11.32 -14.14 12.28
CA HIS A 81 9.97 -14.59 11.96
C HIS A 81 9.91 -15.13 10.54
N VAL A 82 9.15 -16.21 10.36
CA VAL A 82 8.73 -16.67 9.05
C VAL A 82 7.26 -16.35 8.84
N PHE A 83 6.95 -15.90 7.64
CA PHE A 83 5.59 -15.59 7.23
C PHE A 83 5.15 -16.65 6.23
N THR A 84 4.04 -17.32 6.54
CA THR A 84 3.44 -18.32 5.64
C THR A 84 2.05 -17.89 5.21
N GLY A 85 1.59 -18.38 4.06
CA GLY A 85 0.21 -18.19 3.61
C GLY A 85 -0.29 -19.33 2.73
N PRO A 86 -1.60 -19.37 2.42
CA PRO A 86 -2.18 -20.44 1.61
C PRO A 86 -1.59 -20.49 0.20
N LYS A 87 -1.12 -21.66 -0.24
CA LYS A 87 -0.54 -21.86 -1.58
C LYS A 87 -1.50 -21.46 -2.69
N THR A 88 -2.80 -21.70 -2.51
CA THR A 88 -3.85 -21.38 -3.49
C THR A 88 -3.95 -19.87 -3.74
N ILE A 89 -3.89 -19.05 -2.68
CA ILE A 89 -3.92 -17.59 -2.79
C ILE A 89 -2.68 -17.10 -3.54
N LEU A 90 -1.48 -17.52 -3.11
CA LEU A 90 -0.22 -17.12 -3.75
C LEU A 90 -0.16 -17.56 -5.22
N HIS A 91 -0.62 -18.78 -5.51
CA HIS A 91 -0.68 -19.31 -6.86
C HIS A 91 -1.60 -18.50 -7.77
N ASN A 92 -2.81 -18.17 -7.29
CA ASN A 92 -3.79 -17.42 -8.06
C ASN A 92 -3.32 -15.99 -8.35
N ILE A 93 -2.71 -15.33 -7.36
CA ILE A 93 -2.09 -14.00 -7.54
C ILE A 93 -0.99 -14.08 -8.61
N ARG A 94 -0.06 -15.02 -8.48
CA ARG A 94 1.03 -15.22 -9.45
C ARG A 94 0.48 -15.44 -10.87
N LYS A 95 -0.48 -16.35 -11.01
CA LYS A 95 -1.10 -16.69 -12.29
C LYS A 95 -1.82 -15.51 -12.93
N CYS A 96 -2.44 -14.64 -12.14
CA CYS A 96 -3.08 -13.43 -12.65
C CYS A 96 -2.05 -12.49 -13.30
N VAL A 97 -0.92 -12.26 -12.63
CA VAL A 97 0.16 -11.40 -13.13
C VAL A 97 0.84 -12.03 -14.35
N GLU A 98 1.13 -13.33 -14.33
CA GLU A 98 1.69 -14.07 -15.47
C GLU A 98 0.78 -14.00 -16.71
N LYS A 99 -0.55 -14.10 -16.54
CA LYS A 99 -1.51 -13.97 -17.64
C LYS A 99 -1.55 -12.57 -18.27
N ALA A 100 -1.12 -11.55 -17.53
CA ALA A 100 -0.94 -10.20 -18.07
C ALA A 100 0.38 -10.04 -18.85
N GLY A 101 1.19 -11.11 -19.00
CA GLY A 101 2.47 -11.08 -19.69
C GLY A 101 3.63 -10.55 -18.85
N LEU A 102 3.46 -10.50 -17.53
CA LEU A 102 4.47 -9.99 -16.59
C LEU A 102 5.10 -11.12 -15.78
N VAL A 103 6.35 -10.93 -15.36
CA VAL A 103 7.05 -11.85 -14.46
C VAL A 103 6.99 -11.30 -13.03
N VAL A 104 6.59 -12.14 -12.08
CA VAL A 104 6.58 -11.78 -10.66
C VAL A 104 8.00 -11.88 -10.12
N ALA A 105 8.69 -10.75 -9.98
CA ALA A 105 9.99 -10.70 -9.32
C ALA A 105 9.89 -11.04 -7.83
N GLU A 106 8.87 -10.52 -7.15
CA GLU A 106 8.75 -10.66 -5.70
C GLU A 106 7.28 -10.66 -5.25
N MET A 107 6.98 -11.45 -4.23
CA MET A 107 5.77 -11.33 -3.42
C MET A 107 6.10 -10.64 -2.09
N VAL A 108 5.32 -9.61 -1.77
CA VAL A 108 5.49 -8.78 -0.58
C VAL A 108 4.21 -8.83 0.23
N ILE A 109 4.30 -9.07 1.53
CA ILE A 109 3.15 -9.04 2.43
C ILE A 109 2.72 -7.58 2.58
N ALA A 110 1.54 -7.25 2.08
CA ALA A 110 1.07 -5.88 1.99
C ALA A 110 1.05 -5.15 3.37
N PRO A 111 0.46 -5.71 4.44
CA PRO A 111 0.48 -5.03 5.74
C PRO A 111 1.88 -4.91 6.34
N LEU A 112 2.81 -5.82 6.06
CA LEU A 112 4.20 -5.70 6.50
C LEU A 112 4.87 -4.50 5.81
N ALA A 113 4.74 -4.39 4.50
CA ALA A 113 5.27 -3.26 3.75
C ALA A 113 4.62 -1.95 4.20
N LEU A 114 3.31 -1.96 4.45
CA LEU A 114 2.55 -0.81 4.90
C LEU A 114 3.04 -0.31 6.27
N THR A 115 3.06 -1.17 7.28
CA THR A 115 3.49 -0.78 8.64
C THR A 115 4.96 -0.38 8.68
N GLU A 116 5.81 -0.96 7.84
CA GLU A 116 7.22 -0.60 7.76
C GLU A 116 7.49 0.75 7.09
N THR A 117 6.59 1.25 6.27
CA THR A 117 6.86 2.47 5.47
C THR A 117 6.11 3.70 5.99
N ILE A 118 4.90 3.53 6.53
CA ILE A 118 4.07 4.68 6.93
C ILE A 118 4.25 5.09 8.39
N LEU A 119 4.81 4.20 9.21
CA LEU A 119 5.01 4.43 10.64
C LEU A 119 6.41 5.00 10.90
N SER A 120 6.50 5.93 11.84
CA SER A 120 7.77 6.38 12.39
C SER A 120 8.43 5.30 13.25
N ASP A 121 9.74 5.41 13.50
CA ASP A 121 10.45 4.45 14.35
C ASP A 121 9.84 4.32 15.75
N GLY A 122 9.38 5.43 16.35
CA GLY A 122 8.72 5.41 17.65
C GLY A 122 7.37 4.69 17.62
N GLU A 123 6.59 4.88 16.56
CA GLU A 123 5.31 4.20 16.36
C GLU A 123 5.48 2.68 16.19
N LYS A 124 6.53 2.26 15.47
CA LYS A 124 6.87 0.86 15.32
C LYS A 124 7.35 0.22 16.63
N ASP A 125 8.07 0.98 17.45
CA ASP A 125 8.68 0.50 18.70
C ASP A 125 7.63 0.40 19.82
N PHE A 126 6.95 1.51 20.12
CA PHE A 126 6.01 1.60 21.24
C PHE A 126 4.66 0.93 20.99
N GLY A 127 4.33 0.62 19.73
CA GLY A 127 3.07 -0.01 19.39
C GLY A 127 2.12 0.91 18.64
N THR A 128 1.71 0.52 17.45
CA THR A 128 0.73 1.26 16.64
C THR A 128 -0.15 0.30 15.85
N ILE A 129 -1.43 0.64 15.74
CA ILE A 129 -2.40 -0.05 14.90
C ILE A 129 -2.47 0.63 13.54
N VAL A 130 -2.43 -0.12 12.46
CA VAL A 130 -2.69 0.36 11.10
C VAL A 130 -3.95 -0.32 10.58
N ILE A 131 -4.91 0.48 10.10
CA ILE A 131 -6.14 -0.01 9.45
C ILE A 131 -6.19 0.52 8.02
N ASP A 132 -6.00 -0.38 7.05
CA ASP A 132 -6.12 -0.12 5.61
C ASP A 132 -7.55 -0.43 5.15
N VAL A 133 -8.36 0.61 4.92
CA VAL A 133 -9.74 0.50 4.47
C VAL A 133 -9.78 0.56 2.95
N GLY A 134 -9.76 -0.60 2.32
CA GLY A 134 -9.84 -0.76 0.86
C GLY A 134 -11.28 -0.73 0.33
N GLY A 135 -11.44 -1.11 -0.95
CA GLY A 135 -12.76 -1.26 -1.57
C GLY A 135 -13.49 -2.50 -1.08
N GLY A 136 -12.91 -3.69 -1.28
CA GLY A 136 -13.55 -4.96 -0.93
C GLY A 136 -13.21 -5.51 0.46
N GLN A 137 -12.20 -4.96 1.13
CA GLN A 137 -11.72 -5.47 2.42
C GLN A 137 -11.11 -4.37 3.28
N THR A 138 -11.06 -4.63 4.57
CA THR A 138 -10.36 -3.82 5.57
C THR A 138 -9.31 -4.68 6.25
N THR A 139 -8.06 -4.23 6.26
CA THR A 139 -6.95 -4.94 6.90
C THR A 139 -6.53 -4.20 8.16
N THR A 140 -6.55 -4.88 9.29
CA THR A 140 -6.03 -4.39 10.57
C THR A 140 -4.70 -5.04 10.85
N ALA A 141 -3.69 -4.26 11.21
CA ALA A 141 -2.35 -4.71 11.53
C ALA A 141 -1.85 -4.05 12.82
N VAL A 142 -1.10 -4.79 13.64
CA VAL A 142 -0.44 -4.25 14.84
C VAL A 142 1.06 -4.38 14.70
N MET A 143 1.74 -3.24 14.81
CA MET A 143 3.19 -3.14 14.86
C MET A 143 3.63 -2.86 16.29
N HIS A 144 4.54 -3.65 16.87
CA HIS A 144 5.11 -3.43 18.20
C HIS A 144 6.52 -4.04 18.27
N ASP A 145 7.45 -3.44 19.02
CA ASP A 145 8.88 -3.82 19.03
C ASP A 145 9.50 -3.89 17.63
N LYS A 146 9.03 -3.04 16.70
CA LYS A 146 9.41 -3.04 15.28
C LYS A 146 9.10 -4.37 14.57
N GLN A 147 8.05 -5.05 15.01
CA GLN A 147 7.59 -6.31 14.43
C GLN A 147 6.11 -6.25 14.13
N LEU A 148 5.72 -6.83 13.00
CA LEU A 148 4.32 -7.08 12.68
C LEU A 148 3.83 -8.24 13.54
N LYS A 149 3.15 -7.93 14.64
CA LYS A 149 2.70 -8.91 15.66
C LYS A 149 1.34 -9.51 15.34
N PHE A 150 0.47 -8.75 14.69
CA PHE A 150 -0.90 -9.17 14.41
C PHE A 150 -1.38 -8.66 13.07
N THR A 151 -2.20 -9.46 12.40
CA THR A 151 -2.95 -9.05 11.22
C THR A 151 -4.32 -9.71 11.22
N HIS A 152 -5.33 -8.96 10.82
CA HIS A 152 -6.69 -9.45 10.60
C HIS A 152 -7.28 -8.83 9.35
N VAL A 153 -8.04 -9.60 8.58
CA VAL A 153 -8.71 -9.12 7.37
C VAL A 153 -10.21 -9.36 7.48
N ASN A 154 -10.96 -8.27 7.44
CA ASN A 154 -12.41 -8.27 7.28
C ASN A 154 -12.76 -8.09 5.80
N GLN A 155 -13.65 -8.94 5.27
CA GLN A 155 -14.11 -8.91 3.87
C GLN A 155 -15.18 -7.85 3.62
N GLU A 156 -15.01 -6.66 4.21
CA GLU A 156 -15.86 -5.50 4.03
C GLU A 156 -14.98 -4.25 3.95
N GLY A 157 -15.25 -3.41 2.95
CA GLY A 157 -14.56 -2.13 2.75
C GLY A 157 -15.53 -1.10 2.13
N GLY A 158 -14.99 -0.09 1.45
CA GLY A 158 -15.77 0.99 0.86
C GLY A 158 -16.80 0.59 -0.19
N GLU A 159 -16.72 -0.62 -0.78
CA GLU A 159 -17.72 -1.14 -1.71
C GLU A 159 -19.04 -1.48 -0.99
N PHE A 160 -18.98 -1.88 0.28
CA PHE A 160 -20.17 -2.11 1.09
C PHE A 160 -20.88 -0.81 1.44
N VAL A 161 -20.12 0.29 1.62
CA VAL A 161 -20.70 1.63 1.77
C VAL A 161 -21.50 2.00 0.52
N THR A 162 -20.92 1.79 -0.66
CA THR A 162 -21.58 2.02 -1.95
C THR A 162 -22.84 1.19 -2.12
N LYS A 163 -22.78 -0.09 -1.71
CA LYS A 163 -23.92 -1.00 -1.76
C LYS A 163 -25.06 -0.53 -0.86
N ASP A 164 -24.76 -0.04 0.33
CA ASP A 164 -25.78 0.48 1.24
C ASP A 164 -26.42 1.76 0.72
N ILE A 165 -25.62 2.70 0.21
CA ILE A 165 -26.13 3.91 -0.46
C ILE A 165 -27.07 3.53 -1.62
N SER A 166 -26.64 2.59 -2.47
CA SER A 166 -27.44 2.11 -3.61
C SER A 166 -28.76 1.51 -3.15
N THR A 167 -28.73 0.70 -2.08
CA THR A 167 -29.91 0.02 -1.55
C THR A 167 -30.88 0.99 -0.87
N VAL A 168 -30.38 1.87 0.00
CA VAL A 168 -31.20 2.78 0.79
C VAL A 168 -31.79 3.90 -0.06
N LEU A 169 -30.98 4.48 -0.97
CA LEU A 169 -31.45 5.54 -1.87
C LEU A 169 -32.12 4.99 -3.14
N ASN A 170 -32.14 3.66 -3.32
CA ASN A 170 -32.68 2.97 -4.48
C ASN A 170 -32.13 3.55 -5.81
N THR A 171 -30.82 3.75 -5.87
CA THR A 171 -30.08 4.25 -7.04
C THR A 171 -29.12 3.19 -7.57
N SER A 172 -28.61 3.38 -8.79
CA SER A 172 -27.64 2.44 -9.37
C SER A 172 -26.34 2.40 -8.57
N PHE A 173 -25.61 1.28 -8.63
CA PHE A 173 -24.33 1.15 -7.93
C PHE A 173 -23.31 2.24 -8.34
N ASN A 174 -23.25 2.56 -9.63
CA ASN A 174 -22.36 3.62 -10.15
C ASN A 174 -22.77 5.00 -9.63
N ASN A 175 -24.07 5.29 -9.57
CA ASN A 175 -24.56 6.55 -9.01
C ASN A 175 -24.27 6.62 -7.50
N ALA A 176 -24.47 5.52 -6.77
CA ALA A 176 -24.13 5.43 -5.36
C ALA A 176 -22.62 5.69 -5.10
N GLU A 177 -21.73 5.17 -5.95
CA GLU A 177 -20.29 5.45 -5.85
C GLU A 177 -20.02 6.93 -6.08
N ALA A 178 -20.65 7.54 -7.09
CA ALA A 178 -20.53 8.96 -7.35
C ALA A 178 -21.07 9.80 -6.18
N LEU A 179 -22.17 9.39 -5.53
CA LEU A 179 -22.70 10.07 -4.36
C LEU A 179 -21.71 9.98 -3.17
N LYS A 180 -21.18 8.79 -2.90
CA LYS A 180 -20.16 8.56 -1.87
C LYS A 180 -18.93 9.43 -2.07
N ILE A 181 -18.43 9.53 -3.30
CA ILE A 181 -17.22 10.31 -3.63
C ILE A 181 -17.47 11.82 -3.56
N ASN A 182 -18.61 12.29 -4.08
CA ASN A 182 -18.85 13.74 -4.24
C ASN A 182 -19.52 14.40 -3.03
N TYR A 183 -20.34 13.65 -2.28
CA TYR A 183 -21.17 14.19 -1.19
C TYR A 183 -21.01 13.42 0.13
N GLY A 184 -20.18 12.37 0.15
CA GLY A 184 -20.04 11.53 1.33
C GLY A 184 -19.28 12.21 2.46
N ASP A 185 -19.79 12.07 3.68
CA ASP A 185 -19.09 12.32 4.94
C ASP A 185 -19.49 11.19 5.90
N ALA A 186 -18.53 10.62 6.62
CA ALA A 186 -18.77 9.51 7.54
C ALA A 186 -19.22 9.95 8.94
N TYR A 187 -19.34 11.26 9.20
CA TYR A 187 -19.72 11.78 10.51
C TYR A 187 -20.86 12.81 10.41
N PRO A 188 -22.12 12.40 10.63
CA PRO A 188 -23.30 13.22 10.37
C PRO A 188 -23.39 14.52 11.18
N ALA A 189 -22.67 14.61 12.30
CA ALA A 189 -22.60 15.85 13.07
C ALA A 189 -21.91 17.01 12.31
N ARG A 190 -21.18 16.72 11.22
CA ARG A 190 -20.51 17.71 10.36
C ARG A 190 -21.33 18.13 9.15
N THR A 191 -22.45 17.47 8.88
CA THR A 191 -23.26 17.67 7.68
C THR A 191 -24.53 18.46 7.97
N SER A 192 -25.15 18.98 6.91
CA SER A 192 -26.35 19.80 7.03
C SER A 192 -27.60 19.01 6.64
N ALA A 193 -28.66 19.13 7.45
CA ALA A 193 -29.99 18.66 7.08
C ALA A 193 -30.75 19.65 6.17
N SER A 194 -30.17 20.81 5.86
CA SER A 194 -30.76 21.81 4.95
C SER A 194 -30.15 21.80 3.56
N GLU A 195 -28.94 21.26 3.41
CA GLU A 195 -28.28 21.14 2.11
C GLU A 195 -28.74 19.84 1.44
N GLU A 196 -29.21 19.95 0.20
CA GLU A 196 -29.78 18.84 -0.56
C GLU A 196 -29.12 18.71 -1.93
N PHE A 197 -28.98 17.48 -2.42
CA PHE A 197 -28.55 17.19 -3.78
C PHE A 197 -29.54 16.24 -4.50
N PRO A 198 -29.62 16.31 -5.83
CA PRO A 198 -30.48 15.43 -6.60
C PRO A 198 -29.90 14.02 -6.70
N VAL A 199 -30.75 13.02 -6.52
CA VAL A 199 -30.42 11.59 -6.67
C VAL A 199 -31.36 10.95 -7.69
N ASP A 200 -30.78 10.28 -8.69
CA ASP A 200 -31.54 9.49 -9.66
C ASP A 200 -32.01 8.19 -9.00
N VAL A 201 -33.31 8.11 -8.70
CA VAL A 201 -33.93 6.94 -8.09
C VAL A 201 -34.51 6.03 -9.17
N ILE A 202 -34.21 4.73 -9.08
CA ILE A 202 -34.69 3.73 -10.04
C ILE A 202 -36.22 3.71 -10.06
N GLY A 203 -36.79 3.83 -11.26
CA GLY A 203 -38.23 3.84 -11.48
C GLY A 203 -38.92 5.19 -11.31
N LYS A 204 -38.17 6.25 -10.98
CA LYS A 204 -38.67 7.63 -11.00
C LYS A 204 -38.14 8.36 -12.24
N SER A 205 -38.99 9.21 -12.83
CA SER A 205 -38.64 10.02 -14.00
C SER A 205 -37.90 11.31 -13.64
N GLU A 206 -38.05 11.78 -12.41
CA GLU A 206 -37.45 13.01 -11.89
C GLU A 206 -36.53 12.65 -10.71
N PRO A 207 -35.36 13.31 -10.57
CA PRO A 207 -34.48 13.12 -9.42
C PRO A 207 -35.17 13.45 -8.10
N VAL A 208 -34.81 12.71 -7.05
CA VAL A 208 -35.29 12.94 -5.67
C VAL A 208 -34.22 13.73 -4.93
N LYS A 209 -34.63 14.77 -4.21
CA LYS A 209 -33.71 15.49 -3.33
C LYS A 209 -33.44 14.69 -2.06
N ILE A 210 -32.17 14.56 -1.72
CA ILE A 210 -31.68 13.91 -0.52
C ILE A 210 -30.79 14.92 0.21
N ASP A 211 -30.98 15.05 1.52
CA ASP A 211 -30.12 15.90 2.34
C ASP A 211 -28.77 15.25 2.65
N GLU A 212 -27.74 16.06 2.85
CA GLU A 212 -26.37 15.59 3.14
C GLU A 212 -26.29 14.75 4.40
N ARG A 213 -27.06 15.11 5.42
CA ARG A 213 -27.08 14.37 6.69
C ARG A 213 -27.59 12.95 6.50
N TYR A 214 -28.66 12.75 5.74
CA TYR A 214 -29.19 11.42 5.50
C TYR A 214 -28.21 10.51 4.74
N LEU A 215 -27.47 11.03 3.76
CA LEU A 215 -26.40 10.26 3.11
C LEU A 215 -25.29 9.91 4.10
N SER A 216 -24.92 10.87 4.95
CA SER A 216 -23.89 10.68 5.97
C SER A 216 -24.26 9.59 6.97
N GLU A 217 -25.52 9.53 7.41
CA GLU A 217 -26.02 8.50 8.33
C GLU A 217 -25.92 7.08 7.72
N ILE A 218 -26.10 6.93 6.41
CA ILE A 218 -25.91 5.65 5.71
C ILE A 218 -24.42 5.25 5.69
N ILE A 219 -23.53 6.22 5.42
CA ILE A 219 -22.08 5.99 5.38
C ILE A 219 -21.55 5.64 6.77
N GLU A 220 -21.93 6.42 7.78
CA GLU A 220 -21.58 6.22 9.18
C GLU A 220 -21.95 4.81 9.63
N ALA A 221 -23.20 4.38 9.43
CA ALA A 221 -23.67 3.07 9.87
C ALA A 221 -22.81 1.91 9.31
N ARG A 222 -22.41 1.98 8.04
CA ARG A 222 -21.52 0.96 7.45
C ARG A 222 -20.11 1.06 7.97
N MET A 223 -19.55 2.27 8.07
CA MET A 223 -18.19 2.46 8.57
C MET A 223 -18.07 2.06 10.04
N GLU A 224 -19.08 2.35 10.84
CA GLU A 224 -19.19 1.91 12.23
C GLU A 224 -19.15 0.39 12.33
N GLN A 225 -19.90 -0.32 11.48
CA GLN A 225 -19.86 -1.78 11.44
C GLN A 225 -18.44 -2.30 11.13
N ILE A 226 -17.76 -1.71 10.13
CA ILE A 226 -16.40 -2.10 9.73
C ILE A 226 -15.39 -1.86 10.86
N PHE A 227 -15.49 -0.71 11.53
CA PHE A 227 -14.61 -0.35 12.62
C PHE A 227 -14.88 -1.17 13.88
N ASN A 228 -16.13 -1.48 14.22
CA ASN A 228 -16.45 -2.37 15.35
C ASN A 228 -15.88 -3.77 15.16
N LYS A 229 -15.91 -4.34 13.96
CA LYS A 229 -15.24 -5.63 13.67
C LYS A 229 -13.72 -5.56 13.88
N SER A 230 -13.11 -4.43 13.53
CA SER A 230 -11.68 -4.21 13.78
C SER A 230 -11.42 -4.01 15.27
N LYS A 231 -12.32 -3.33 15.98
CA LYS A 231 -12.26 -3.09 17.43
C LYS A 231 -12.34 -4.40 18.21
N GLU A 232 -13.29 -5.27 17.89
CA GLU A 232 -13.46 -6.58 18.54
C GLU A 232 -12.15 -7.37 18.56
N VAL A 233 -11.48 -7.51 17.40
CA VAL A 233 -10.22 -8.27 17.32
C VAL A 233 -9.03 -7.56 17.97
N LEU A 234 -9.07 -6.23 18.10
CA LEU A 234 -8.04 -5.44 18.78
C LEU A 234 -8.19 -5.51 20.30
N GLU A 235 -9.43 -5.54 20.80
CA GLU A 235 -9.75 -5.73 22.22
C GLU A 235 -9.36 -7.13 22.70
N GLU A 236 -9.50 -8.17 21.87
CA GLU A 236 -9.07 -9.54 22.20
C GLU A 236 -7.56 -9.67 22.49
N ILE A 237 -6.75 -8.74 22.00
CA ILE A 237 -5.29 -8.74 22.15
C ILE A 237 -4.76 -7.50 22.89
N ASP A 238 -5.64 -6.74 23.54
CA ASP A 238 -5.33 -5.51 24.28
C ASP A 238 -4.57 -4.44 23.45
N ALA A 239 -4.71 -4.46 22.12
CA ALA A 239 -3.92 -3.59 21.24
C ALA A 239 -4.36 -2.12 21.26
N LEU A 240 -5.58 -1.82 21.71
CA LEU A 240 -6.06 -0.43 21.85
C LEU A 240 -5.33 0.32 22.97
N GLU A 241 -4.63 -0.38 23.88
CA GLU A 241 -3.82 0.27 24.92
C GLU A 241 -2.46 0.77 24.39
N LEU A 242 -2.12 0.45 23.13
CA LEU A 242 -0.84 0.82 22.55
C LEU A 242 -0.70 2.35 22.36
N PRO A 243 0.41 2.95 22.80
CA PRO A 243 0.61 4.41 22.78
C PRO A 243 0.50 5.09 21.41
N GLY A 244 0.81 4.38 20.32
CA GLY A 244 0.78 4.94 18.97
C GLY A 244 -0.62 5.15 18.39
N GLY A 245 -1.67 4.60 19.04
CA GLY A 245 -3.04 4.72 18.59
C GLY A 245 -3.28 4.05 17.23
N VAL A 246 -4.20 4.62 16.45
CA VAL A 246 -4.63 4.07 15.15
C VAL A 246 -4.22 4.98 14.00
N VAL A 247 -3.64 4.39 12.96
CA VAL A 247 -3.37 5.03 11.67
C VAL A 247 -4.28 4.46 10.61
N LEU A 248 -5.16 5.30 10.07
CA LEU A 248 -6.03 4.97 8.95
C LEU A 248 -5.33 5.24 7.62
N THR A 249 -5.59 4.39 6.63
CA THR A 249 -5.17 4.57 5.25
C THR A 249 -6.10 3.76 4.32
N GLY A 250 -5.85 3.79 3.01
CA GLY A 250 -6.64 3.07 2.02
C GLY A 250 -7.68 3.94 1.33
N GLY A 251 -8.20 3.48 0.20
CA GLY A 251 -9.09 4.30 -0.63
C GLY A 251 -10.32 4.83 0.11
N ALA A 252 -10.95 3.98 0.93
CA ALA A 252 -12.14 4.38 1.70
C ALA A 252 -11.79 5.27 2.90
N ALA A 253 -10.55 5.29 3.37
CA ALA A 253 -10.07 6.26 4.37
C ALA A 253 -10.01 7.71 3.84
N SER A 254 -10.29 7.92 2.55
CA SER A 254 -10.42 9.26 1.96
C SER A 254 -11.79 9.91 2.22
N ILE A 255 -12.76 9.16 2.78
CA ILE A 255 -14.08 9.70 3.10
C ILE A 255 -13.94 10.75 4.21
N PRO A 256 -14.44 11.99 4.03
CA PRO A 256 -14.49 13.00 5.09
C PRO A 256 -15.14 12.47 6.39
N GLY A 257 -14.75 13.01 7.54
CA GLY A 257 -15.33 12.59 8.84
C GLY A 257 -14.91 11.21 9.36
N ILE A 258 -14.22 10.39 8.55
CA ILE A 258 -13.86 9.02 8.93
C ILE A 258 -12.93 8.92 10.15
N VAL A 259 -12.06 9.93 10.33
CA VAL A 259 -11.16 10.02 11.49
C VAL A 259 -11.96 10.33 12.76
N ASP A 260 -12.95 11.23 12.66
CA ASP A 260 -13.81 11.60 13.78
C ASP A 260 -14.60 10.37 14.27
N LEU A 261 -15.24 9.66 13.32
CA LEU A 261 -15.98 8.43 13.59
C LEU A 261 -15.08 7.34 14.21
N ALA A 262 -13.91 7.10 13.62
CA ALA A 262 -12.97 6.10 14.12
C ALA A 262 -12.51 6.45 15.55
N GLN A 263 -12.24 7.72 15.84
CA GLN A 263 -11.83 8.16 17.17
C GLN A 263 -12.94 7.96 18.21
N GLU A 264 -14.20 8.19 17.84
CA GLU A 264 -15.36 7.90 18.69
C GLU A 264 -15.48 6.40 18.99
N ILE A 265 -15.30 5.55 17.99
CA ILE A 265 -15.43 4.09 18.12
C ILE A 265 -14.26 3.47 18.91
N PHE A 266 -13.02 3.79 18.54
CA PHE A 266 -11.84 3.17 19.15
C PHE A 266 -11.49 3.79 20.50
N GLY A 267 -11.90 5.03 20.78
CA GLY A 267 -11.62 5.70 22.06
C GLY A 267 -10.15 6.09 22.25
N VAL A 268 -9.35 6.07 21.18
CA VAL A 268 -7.91 6.38 21.17
C VAL A 268 -7.59 7.41 20.09
N THR A 269 -6.37 7.93 20.08
CA THR A 269 -5.95 8.86 19.03
C THR A 269 -5.97 8.16 17.68
N VAL A 270 -6.62 8.79 16.69
CA VAL A 270 -6.66 8.32 15.31
C VAL A 270 -6.06 9.38 14.39
N LYS A 271 -5.22 8.96 13.46
CA LYS A 271 -4.72 9.84 12.38
C LYS A 271 -4.91 9.21 11.01
N LEU A 272 -5.05 10.04 9.99
CA LEU A 272 -5.04 9.61 8.59
C LEU A 272 -3.64 9.72 8.02
N TYR A 273 -3.13 8.65 7.42
CA TYR A 273 -1.93 8.69 6.61
C TYR A 273 -2.26 9.01 5.15
N VAL A 274 -1.59 10.01 4.60
CA VAL A 274 -1.65 10.37 3.18
C VAL A 274 -0.21 10.43 2.65
N PRO A 275 0.13 9.72 1.56
CA PRO A 275 1.45 9.81 0.96
C PRO A 275 1.78 11.25 0.54
N ASN A 276 3.05 11.65 0.66
CA ASN A 276 3.49 13.00 0.33
C ASN A 276 3.98 13.18 -1.12
N HIS A 277 4.13 12.07 -1.87
CA HIS A 277 4.56 12.02 -3.27
C HIS A 277 3.67 12.86 -4.19
N MET A 278 4.28 13.70 -5.03
CA MET A 278 3.56 14.54 -5.98
C MET A 278 2.74 13.68 -6.96
N GLY A 279 1.47 14.03 -7.16
CA GLY A 279 0.55 13.27 -8.01
C GLY A 279 -0.08 12.04 -7.35
N LEU A 280 0.40 11.63 -6.18
CA LEU A 280 -0.08 10.44 -5.45
C LEU A 280 -0.51 10.75 -4.00
N ARG A 281 -0.87 12.01 -3.72
CA ARG A 281 -1.31 12.48 -2.39
C ARG A 281 -2.74 12.07 -2.07
N ASN A 282 -2.99 10.77 -2.09
CA ASN A 282 -4.28 10.17 -1.76
C ASN A 282 -4.02 8.83 -1.06
N PRO A 283 -4.72 8.52 0.06
CA PRO A 283 -4.61 7.24 0.77
C PRO A 283 -4.75 5.98 -0.10
N VAL A 284 -5.44 6.07 -1.25
CA VAL A 284 -5.57 4.97 -2.22
C VAL A 284 -4.23 4.47 -2.75
N PHE A 285 -3.21 5.34 -2.80
CA PHE A 285 -1.88 5.00 -3.31
C PHE A 285 -0.93 4.50 -2.23
N THR A 286 -1.31 4.55 -0.96
CA THR A 286 -0.42 4.18 0.14
C THR A 286 0.13 2.77 -0.01
N ASN A 287 -0.73 1.79 -0.28
CA ASN A 287 -0.33 0.38 -0.33
C ASN A 287 0.69 0.10 -1.46
N VAL A 288 0.44 0.64 -2.66
CA VAL A 288 1.36 0.45 -3.80
C VAL A 288 2.72 1.13 -3.55
N ILE A 289 2.72 2.35 -3.01
CA ILE A 289 3.96 3.06 -2.64
C ILE A 289 4.72 2.26 -1.58
N SER A 290 4.01 1.80 -0.55
CA SER A 290 4.58 1.01 0.55
C SER A 290 5.27 -0.26 0.05
N ILE A 291 4.67 -0.98 -0.90
CA ILE A 291 5.27 -2.19 -1.48
C ILE A 291 6.57 -1.86 -2.22
N VAL A 292 6.58 -0.77 -2.99
CA VAL A 292 7.76 -0.34 -3.75
C VAL A 292 8.86 0.10 -2.78
N ASP A 293 8.54 1.00 -1.84
CA ASP A 293 9.49 1.53 -0.86
C ASP A 293 10.03 0.42 0.04
N TYR A 294 9.19 -0.52 0.47
CA TYR A 294 9.62 -1.67 1.25
C TYR A 294 10.64 -2.50 0.47
N SER A 295 10.33 -2.90 -0.77
CA SER A 295 11.22 -3.72 -1.60
C SER A 295 12.54 -2.98 -1.92
N ALA A 296 12.48 -1.68 -2.22
CA ALA A 296 13.64 -0.87 -2.55
C ALA A 296 14.58 -0.60 -1.35
N ASN A 297 14.03 -0.50 -0.14
CA ASN A 297 14.79 -0.16 1.06
C ASN A 297 15.10 -1.38 1.97
N LEU A 298 14.85 -2.60 1.48
CA LEU A 298 15.28 -3.81 2.20
C LEU A 298 16.80 -3.76 2.41
N ASN A 299 17.23 -3.83 3.67
CA ASN A 299 18.66 -3.91 3.99
C ASN A 299 19.27 -5.21 3.41
N GLU A 300 20.59 -5.20 3.20
CA GLU A 300 21.29 -6.32 2.56
C GLU A 300 21.11 -7.65 3.31
N VAL A 301 21.08 -7.62 4.64
CA VAL A 301 20.87 -8.82 5.47
C VAL A 301 19.49 -9.44 5.19
N TYR A 302 18.46 -8.61 5.08
CA TYR A 302 17.10 -9.04 4.76
C TYR A 302 17.01 -9.55 3.33
N GLN A 303 17.68 -8.90 2.38
CA GLN A 303 17.76 -9.38 1.00
C GLN A 303 18.42 -10.76 0.92
N LEU A 304 19.52 -10.98 1.66
CA LEU A 304 20.20 -12.27 1.76
C LEU A 304 19.29 -13.34 2.38
N ALA A 305 18.66 -13.03 3.51
CA ALA A 305 17.74 -13.96 4.17
C ALA A 305 16.54 -14.29 3.26
N LYS A 306 16.02 -13.31 2.54
CA LYS A 306 14.91 -13.52 1.59
C LYS A 306 15.30 -14.39 0.40
N GLY A 307 16.54 -14.30 -0.08
CA GLY A 307 17.05 -15.21 -1.13
C GLY A 307 16.96 -16.69 -0.75
N ALA A 308 17.03 -17.01 0.55
CA ALA A 308 16.82 -18.38 1.05
C ALA A 308 15.38 -18.89 0.80
N VAL A 309 14.39 -18.00 0.73
CA VAL A 309 12.98 -18.35 0.48
C VAL A 309 12.70 -18.56 -1.00
N THR A 310 13.26 -17.70 -1.87
CA THR A 310 12.99 -17.75 -3.32
C THR A 310 13.83 -18.81 -4.04
N GLY A 311 14.92 -19.29 -3.41
CA GLY A 311 15.88 -20.19 -4.04
C GLY A 311 16.74 -19.49 -5.11
N GLU A 312 16.69 -18.16 -5.16
CA GLU A 312 17.46 -17.36 -6.10
C GLU A 312 18.80 -16.94 -5.47
N VAL A 313 19.89 -17.27 -6.16
CA VAL A 313 21.23 -16.71 -5.87
C VAL A 313 21.26 -15.33 -6.51
N MET A 314 21.41 -14.26 -5.70
CA MET A 314 21.54 -12.91 -6.26
C MET A 314 22.73 -12.85 -7.24
N PRO A 315 22.59 -12.12 -8.37
CA PRO A 315 23.75 -11.70 -9.13
C PRO A 315 24.60 -10.82 -8.22
N THR A 316 25.87 -11.16 -8.05
CA THR A 316 26.86 -10.24 -7.49
C THR A 316 26.84 -8.95 -8.29
N GLU A 317 26.88 -7.81 -7.60
CA GLU A 317 26.84 -6.45 -8.14
C GLU A 317 27.44 -6.38 -9.55
N GLN A 318 26.59 -6.35 -10.57
CA GLN A 318 27.03 -5.85 -11.86
C GLN A 318 27.08 -4.34 -11.73
N SER A 319 28.30 -3.82 -11.73
CA SER A 319 28.57 -2.39 -11.88
C SER A 319 27.71 -1.86 -13.01
N VAL A 320 26.81 -0.93 -12.70
CA VAL A 320 25.98 -0.27 -13.69
C VAL A 320 26.92 0.52 -14.59
N VAL A 321 27.27 -0.04 -15.74
CA VAL A 321 27.95 0.69 -16.81
C VAL A 321 26.90 1.62 -17.40
N TYR A 322 27.01 2.93 -17.11
CA TYR A 322 26.27 3.94 -17.86
C TYR A 322 26.63 3.79 -19.35
N GLN A 323 25.73 3.20 -20.13
CA GLN A 323 25.84 3.25 -21.59
C GLN A 323 25.62 4.70 -22.00
N GLN A 324 26.62 5.26 -22.68
CA GLN A 324 26.51 6.58 -23.31
C GLN A 324 25.27 6.62 -24.21
N GLU A 325 24.49 7.69 -24.08
CA GLU A 325 23.30 7.97 -24.85
C GLU A 325 23.60 7.86 -26.36
N THR A 326 22.98 6.90 -27.03
CA THR A 326 22.87 6.89 -28.49
C THR A 326 21.91 8.00 -28.90
N ASN A 327 22.45 9.03 -29.58
CA ASN A 327 21.67 10.05 -30.28
C ASN A 327 20.68 9.37 -31.24
N TYR A 328 19.39 9.45 -30.94
CA TYR A 328 18.34 9.19 -31.90
C TYR A 328 18.09 10.49 -32.68
N GLU A 329 18.59 10.58 -33.91
CA GLU A 329 18.10 11.58 -34.87
C GLU A 329 16.66 11.22 -35.24
N THR A 330 15.70 11.96 -34.71
CA THR A 330 14.31 11.93 -35.17
C THR A 330 14.19 12.76 -36.45
N THR A 331 14.11 12.12 -37.61
CA THR A 331 13.62 12.76 -38.83
C THR A 331 12.11 12.95 -38.71
N TYR A 332 11.69 14.22 -38.60
CA TYR A 332 10.29 14.62 -38.57
C TYR A 332 9.78 14.77 -40.01
N ASP A 333 8.93 13.86 -40.47
CA ASP A 333 8.20 14.03 -41.74
C ASP A 333 6.96 14.88 -41.48
N GLY A 334 6.95 16.10 -42.03
CA GLY A 334 5.82 17.02 -41.94
C GLY A 334 4.62 16.57 -42.77
N PRO A 335 3.41 17.10 -42.51
CA PRO A 335 2.21 16.74 -43.27
C PRO A 335 2.31 17.18 -44.74
N GLN A 336 1.94 16.28 -45.66
CA GLN A 336 1.90 16.54 -47.10
C GLN A 336 0.78 17.54 -47.45
N GLU A 337 1.15 18.65 -48.09
CA GLU A 337 0.21 19.62 -48.65
C GLU A 337 -0.55 19.06 -49.87
N SER A 338 -1.86 19.27 -49.89
CA SER A 338 -2.71 19.06 -51.07
C SER A 338 -2.72 20.34 -51.91
N PRO A 339 -2.72 20.29 -53.25
CA PRO A 339 -2.65 21.51 -54.05
C PRO A 339 -3.98 22.27 -54.01
N LEU A 340 -3.92 23.51 -53.54
CA LEU A 340 -4.99 24.51 -53.65
C LEU A 340 -4.87 25.26 -54.98
N ALA A 341 -6.02 25.50 -55.62
CA ALA A 341 -6.14 26.20 -56.88
C ALA A 341 -5.66 27.67 -56.79
N GLN A 342 -5.09 28.17 -57.88
CA GLN A 342 -4.63 29.55 -58.06
C GLN A 342 -5.81 30.52 -58.11
N ASP A 343 -5.69 31.66 -57.40
CA ASP A 343 -6.28 32.94 -57.81
C ASP A 343 -5.48 34.11 -57.18
N GLU A 344 -5.60 35.28 -57.82
CA GLU A 344 -4.63 36.36 -58.01
C GLU A 344 -4.25 37.26 -56.81
N GLU A 345 -3.14 38.00 -56.98
CA GLU A 345 -2.54 38.99 -56.08
C GLU A 345 -3.51 40.12 -55.63
N THR A 346 -3.38 40.58 -54.38
CA THR A 346 -3.42 42.01 -54.01
C THR A 346 -2.87 42.23 -52.59
N SER A 347 -1.98 43.22 -52.46
CA SER A 347 -1.31 43.68 -51.23
C SER A 347 -2.23 44.51 -50.33
N ASP A 348 -2.17 44.36 -48.99
CA ASP A 348 -2.45 45.49 -48.09
C ASP A 348 -1.92 45.31 -46.64
N GLU A 349 -1.02 46.21 -46.25
CA GLU A 349 -0.30 46.32 -44.96
C GLU A 349 -1.15 46.89 -43.80
N GLY A 350 -2.39 46.41 -43.62
CA GLY A 350 -3.33 47.02 -42.67
C GLY A 350 -3.38 46.43 -41.26
N PHE A 351 -2.93 45.19 -41.05
CA PHE A 351 -3.33 44.42 -39.86
C PHE A 351 -2.28 44.34 -38.74
N VAL A 352 -1.00 44.49 -39.07
CA VAL A 352 0.10 44.26 -38.12
C VAL A 352 0.19 45.35 -37.03
N ASN A 353 -0.30 46.55 -37.30
CA ASN A 353 -0.30 47.64 -36.31
C ASN A 353 -1.43 47.55 -35.28
N LYS A 354 -2.47 46.73 -35.51
CA LYS A 354 -3.64 46.64 -34.61
C LYS A 354 -3.44 45.65 -33.47
N VAL A 355 -2.55 44.67 -33.63
CA VAL A 355 -2.27 43.65 -32.61
C VAL A 355 -1.28 44.16 -31.55
N LYS A 356 -0.34 45.04 -31.92
CA LYS A 356 0.64 45.62 -30.97
C LYS A 356 0.01 46.56 -29.93
N GLY A 357 -1.14 47.17 -30.22
CA GLY A 357 -1.84 48.05 -29.27
C GLY A 357 -2.69 47.32 -28.23
N PHE A 358 -2.94 46.02 -28.38
CA PHE A 358 -3.83 45.27 -27.49
C PHE A 358 -3.08 44.68 -26.26
N PHE A 359 -1.77 44.46 -26.38
CA PHE A 359 -0.97 43.81 -25.33
C PHE A 359 -0.33 44.77 -24.31
N SER A 360 -0.40 46.09 -24.50
CA SER A 360 0.17 47.07 -23.56
C SER A 360 -0.77 47.48 -22.41
N ASN A 361 -2.06 47.14 -22.47
CA ASN A 361 -3.07 47.56 -21.46
C ASN A 361 -3.48 46.44 -20.47
N ILE A 362 -2.75 45.33 -20.41
CA ILE A 362 -3.08 44.20 -19.52
C ILE A 362 -2.14 44.11 -18.29
N PHE A 363 -1.09 44.92 -18.22
CA PHE A 363 -0.17 44.95 -17.08
C PHE A 363 0.06 46.39 -16.55
N GLU A 364 -1.03 47.09 -16.25
CA GLU A 364 -1.05 48.23 -15.32
C GLU A 364 -2.26 48.12 -14.39
#